data_AF-A0A842TA47-F1
#
_entry.id   AF-A0A842TA47-F1
#
_cell.length_a   1.000
_cell.length_b   1.000
_cell.length_c   1.000
_cell.angle_alpha   90.00
_cell.angle_beta   90.00
_cell.angle_gamma   90.00
#
_symmetry.space_group_name_H-M   'P 1'
#
loop_
_entity.id
_entity.type
_entity.pdbx_description
1 polymer ?
#
loop_
_entity_poly.entity_id
_entity_poly.type
_entity_poly.pdbx_seq_one_letter_code
_entity_poly.pdbx_strand_id
1 'polypeptide(L)' 'MGLFNNIKDKLPKQFSIFQLMTVLGIGAPKVREARNLLRQFHQQGYVKRISKNMYEKIED' A
#
# COMPACT_ATOMS: atom_id res chain seq x y z
N MET A 1 -3.29 -7.81 18.79
CA MET A 1 -3.96 -8.23 17.54
C MET A 1 -4.74 -7.05 16.95
N GLY A 2 -4.12 -6.16 16.14
CA GLY A 2 -4.87 -4.95 15.75
C GLY A 2 -4.29 -4.01 14.69
N LEU A 3 -3.06 -4.22 14.20
CA LEU A 3 -2.54 -3.43 13.07
C LEU A 3 -2.82 -4.14 11.74
N PHE A 4 -2.38 -5.39 11.60
CA PHE A 4 -2.51 -6.13 10.33
C PHE A 4 -3.96 -6.31 9.86
N ASN A 5 -4.89 -6.66 10.75
CA ASN A 5 -6.31 -6.83 10.40
C ASN A 5 -6.98 -5.50 10.04
N ASN A 6 -6.67 -4.42 10.76
CA ASN A 6 -7.15 -3.09 10.41
C ASN A 6 -6.58 -2.59 9.08
N ILE A 7 -5.34 -2.94 8.74
CA ILE A 7 -4.71 -2.62 7.44
C ILE A 7 -5.43 -3.40 6.32
N LYS A 8 -5.72 -4.68 6.54
CA LYS A 8 -6.43 -5.53 5.57
C LYS A 8 -7.84 -5.02 5.28
N ASP A 9 -8.60 -4.68 6.32
CA ASP A 9 -10.00 -4.22 6.21
C ASP A 9 -10.12 -2.77 5.74
N LYS A 10 -9.18 -1.89 6.08
CA LYS A 10 -9.27 -0.46 5.70
C LYS A 10 -8.74 -0.16 4.30
N LEU A 11 -7.84 -0.98 3.76
CA LEU A 11 -7.35 -0.77 2.40
C LEU A 11 -8.33 -1.40 1.39
N PRO A 12 -8.90 -0.61 0.47
CA PRO A 12 -9.69 -1.18 -0.61
C PRO A 12 -8.84 -2.06 -1.52
N LYS A 13 -9.48 -2.93 -2.32
CA LYS A 13 -8.80 -3.78 -3.31
C LYS A 13 -7.88 -2.95 -4.21
N GLN A 14 -8.31 -1.75 -4.57
CA GLN A 14 -7.46 -0.72 -5.19
C GLN A 14 -7.23 0.42 -4.21
N PHE A 15 -5.98 0.87 -4.11
CA PHE A 15 -5.61 1.91 -3.16
C PHE A 15 -4.51 2.81 -3.71
N SER A 16 -4.47 4.05 -3.21
CA SER A 16 -3.40 4.99 -3.51
C SER A 16 -2.22 4.84 -2.56
N ILE A 17 -1.06 5.30 -2.99
CA ILE A 17 0.14 5.37 -2.15
C ILE A 17 -0.11 6.15 -0.84
N PHE A 18 -0.97 7.17 -0.89
CA PHE A 18 -1.32 7.99 0.28
C PHE A 18 -2.21 7.22 1.26
N GLN A 19 -3.17 6.43 0.76
CA GLN A 19 -4.00 5.57 1.61
C GLN A 19 -3.14 4.52 2.32
N LEU A 20 -2.17 3.92 1.61
CA LEU A 20 -1.20 3.02 2.23
C LEU A 20 -0.38 3.75 3.32
N MET A 21 0.11 4.95 3.04
CA MET A 21 0.87 5.74 4.00
C MET A 21 0.05 6.07 5.26
N THR A 22 -1.20 6.50 5.11
CA THR A 22 -2.13 6.75 6.23
C THR A 22 -2.30 5.49 7.09
N VAL A 23 -2.45 4.35 6.44
CA VAL A 23 -2.66 3.06 7.09
C VAL A 23 -1.41 2.54 7.80
N LEU A 24 -0.22 2.83 7.25
CA LEU A 24 1.06 2.55 7.90
C LEU A 24 1.43 3.58 8.99
N GLY A 25 0.63 4.64 9.18
CA GLY A 25 0.97 5.75 10.09
C GLY A 25 2.21 6.53 9.65
N ILE A 26 2.55 6.46 8.36
CA ILE A 26 3.75 7.09 7.80
C ILE A 26 3.37 8.50 7.34
N GLY A 27 4.01 9.51 7.91
CA GLY A 27 3.82 10.90 7.52
C GLY A 27 4.19 11.18 6.05
N ALA A 28 3.53 12.20 5.46
CA ALA A 28 3.76 12.69 4.10
C ALA A 28 5.24 12.88 3.65
N PRO A 29 6.23 13.26 4.50
CA PRO A 29 7.62 13.37 4.03
C PRO A 29 8.24 12.04 3.56
N LYS A 30 7.67 10.89 3.93
CA LYS A 30 8.23 9.56 3.64
C LYS A 30 7.63 8.87 2.40
N VAL A 31 7.05 9.63 1.47
CA VAL A 31 6.51 9.11 0.19
C VAL A 31 7.55 8.27 -0.57
N ARG A 32 8.83 8.65 -0.50
CA ARG A 32 9.92 7.91 -1.16
C ARG A 32 10.09 6.50 -0.60
N GLU A 33 10.02 6.35 0.72
CA GLU A 33 10.09 5.04 1.40
C GLU A 33 8.86 4.18 1.04
N ALA A 34 7.66 4.77 1.10
CA ALA A 34 6.42 4.09 0.71
C ALA A 34 6.45 3.61 -0.75
N ARG A 35 7.03 4.40 -1.66
CA ARG A 35 7.21 4.00 -3.07
C ARG A 35 8.19 2.86 -3.24
N ASN A 36 9.29 2.88 -2.48
CA ASN A 36 10.27 1.79 -2.52
C ASN A 36 9.66 0.49 -2.00
N LEU A 37 8.89 0.55 -0.92
CA LEU A 37 8.13 -0.59 -0.38
C LEU A 37 7.13 -1.13 -1.41
N LEU A 38 6.32 -0.27 -2.03
CA LEU A 38 5.38 -0.67 -3.07
C LEU A 38 6.06 -1.28 -4.29
N ARG A 39 7.25 -0.80 -4.64
CA ARG A 39 8.06 -1.40 -5.71
C ARG A 39 8.52 -2.81 -5.35
N GLN A 40 8.91 -3.04 -4.10
CA GLN A 40 9.26 -4.38 -3.61
C GLN A 40 8.04 -5.30 -3.58
N PHE A 41 6.91 -4.84 -3.03
CA PHE A 41 5.66 -5.62 -3.02
C PHE A 41 5.15 -5.93 -4.43
N HIS A 42 5.36 -5.02 -5.39
CA HIS A 42 5.07 -5.28 -6.79
C HIS A 42 5.98 -6.36 -7.39
N GLN A 43 7.28 -6.33 -7.08
CA GLN A 43 8.22 -7.36 -7.54
C GLN A 43 7.95 -8.72 -6.91
N GLN A 44 7.43 -8.76 -5.69
CA GLN A 44 7.06 -9.98 -4.97
C GLN A 44 5.68 -10.53 -5.36
N GLY A 45 4.89 -9.79 -6.16
CA GLY A 45 3.57 -10.25 -6.60
C GLY A 45 2.43 -10.04 -5.62
N TYR A 46 2.60 -9.22 -4.57
CA TYR A 46 1.53 -8.90 -3.62
C TYR A 46 0.60 -7.79 -4.13
N VAL A 47 1.13 -6.85 -4.92
CA VAL A 47 0.37 -5.71 -5.44
C VAL A 47 0.67 -5.47 -6.91
N LYS A 48 -0.34 -5.11 -7.69
CA LYS A 48 -0.20 -4.69 -9.08
C LYS A 48 -0.26 -3.17 -9.17
N ARG A 49 0.60 -2.57 -9.99
CA ARG A 49 0.54 -1.13 -10.24
C ARG A 49 -0.49 -0.86 -11.33
N ILE A 50 -1.50 -0.05 -11.04
CA ILE A 50 -2.50 0.38 -12.02
C ILE A 50 -2.09 1.72 -12.64
N SER A 51 -1.60 2.67 -11.85
CA SER A 51 -1.23 4.01 -12.34
C SER A 51 -0.03 4.61 -11.61
N LYS A 52 0.29 5.89 -11.88
CA LYS A 52 1.41 6.60 -11.25
C LYS A 52 1.42 6.46 -9.72
N ASN A 53 0.24 6.50 -9.09
CA ASN A 53 0.05 6.47 -7.62
C ASN A 53 -0.97 5.42 -7.15
N MET A 54 -1.52 4.60 -8.05
CA MET A 54 -2.58 3.62 -7.73
C MET A 54 -2.05 2.19 -7.86
N TYR A 55 -2.45 1.37 -6.90
CA TYR A 55 -2.06 -0.02 -6.75
C TYR A 55 -3.28 -0.88 -6.43
N GLU A 56 -3.20 -2.15 -6.76
CA GLU A 56 -4.23 -3.15 -6.52
C GLU A 56 -3.64 -4.32 -5.75
N LYS A 57 -4.33 -4.82 -4.72
CA LYS A 57 -3.94 -6.05 -4.04
C LYS A 57 -4.21 -7.23 -4.96
N ILE A 58 -3.26 -8.16 -5.02
CA ILE A 58 -3.40 -9.39 -5.82
C ILE A 58 -4.10 -10.49 -4.99
N GLU A 59 -4.07 -10.41 -3.65
CA GLU A 59 -4.81 -11.32 -2.75
C GLU A 59 -6.23 -10.80 -2.44
N ASP A 60 -7.22 -11.70 -2.51
CA ASP A 60 -8.61 -11.52 -2.05
C ASP A 60 -8.73 -11.71 -0.51
#